data_AF-A0AAN1Y084-F1
#
_entry.id   AF-A0AAN1Y084-F1
#
_cell.length_a   1.000
_cell.length_b   1.000
_cell.length_c   1.000
_cell.angle_alpha   90.00
_cell.angle_beta   90.00
_cell.angle_gamma   90.00
#
_symmetry.space_group_name_H-M   'P 1'
#
loop_
_entity.id
_entity.type
_entity.pdbx_description
1 polymer ?
#
loop_
_entity_poly.entity_id
_entity_poly.type
_entity_poly.pdbx_seq_one_letter_code
_entity_poly.pdbx_strand_id
1 'polypeptide(L)'
;MMPPEIVTLPLRAMMQVSAGQPIHVIVEVALDRGAPDPYADLGARCAQVAAQLRDAGGTIADPQDPAIAPYVFALLTASQVETVAASAAPIARLALNEWFSKDAPRGAPSEFNRRDLIREVIAEPLATRVRTTPGALQDVIIDLDVTRTSKASRAVAEQLLGRVQARDPAACAWRSDADATHPYIFASMTGYAILALIDLDRTPAPPERAIYRVWEDATVRACINRSIATVKADAAQIAFSATGKGIVWGVLDSGIDATHPHFAHYKNLDLSQRAPLAHRDLRAGAKDDTQALVDVNGHGTHVAGIIFGAMSRAWEQQPVAVVTARNEAGIEEKQAQDLDAIAGMAPQCTLLSLRVLDDDASGRVSTIIDGIDQVQRWNDFGRRIVVHGLNLSLGYPFEAEWFACGQSPLCIEIDRLVSSGVVVVVAAGNSGYGYLSTEYTGAVSQGIGMSINDPGNAELAITVGATHRTEPHRYGVSYFSSKGPTGDGRSKPDVLAPGERIISCASAQSRVDQTLAPAGGAPPLALAAGAYTYKEDSGTSMAAPHVSGIIAAFLSIRQEYIGRPGEVKAIFTGTATDLRRDRNFQGAGLVDLMRAIQSV
;
A
#
# COMPACT_ATOMS: atom_id res chain seq x y z
N MET A 1 -23.50 -38.00 -41.11
CA MET A 1 -23.57 -37.18 -39.89
C MET A 1 -23.17 -38.10 -38.75
N MET A 2 -21.95 -37.98 -38.21
CA MET A 2 -21.55 -38.79 -37.05
C MET A 2 -22.41 -38.39 -35.85
N PRO A 3 -22.83 -39.33 -34.99
CA PRO A 3 -23.51 -38.97 -33.75
C PRO A 3 -22.59 -38.03 -32.94
N PRO A 4 -23.13 -36.97 -32.30
CA PRO A 4 -22.31 -36.09 -31.48
C PRO A 4 -21.64 -36.92 -30.38
N GLU A 5 -20.31 -36.85 -30.27
CA GLU A 5 -19.61 -37.50 -29.16
C GLU A 5 -20.04 -36.85 -27.84
N ILE A 6 -20.84 -37.60 -27.07
CA ILE A 6 -21.43 -37.18 -25.79
C ILE A 6 -20.34 -36.91 -24.74
N VAL A 7 -19.22 -37.64 -24.77
CA VAL A 7 -18.07 -37.45 -23.87
C VAL A 7 -16.90 -36.92 -24.66
N THR A 8 -16.34 -35.77 -24.28
CA THR A 8 -15.21 -35.16 -25.00
C THR A 8 -13.91 -35.96 -24.86
N LEU A 9 -13.04 -35.89 -25.87
CA LEU A 9 -11.70 -36.50 -25.88
C LEU A 9 -10.86 -36.20 -24.62
N PRO A 10 -10.78 -34.94 -24.12
CA PRO A 10 -10.08 -34.63 -22.88
C PRO A 10 -10.66 -35.33 -21.65
N LEU A 11 -11.99 -35.45 -21.57
CA LEU A 11 -12.66 -36.15 -20.47
C LEU A 11 -12.37 -37.65 -20.51
N ARG A 12 -12.40 -38.27 -21.69
CA ARG A 12 -12.02 -39.68 -21.87
C ARG A 12 -10.57 -39.93 -21.46
N ALA A 13 -9.65 -39.05 -21.83
CA ALA A 13 -8.25 -39.15 -21.42
C ALA A 13 -8.11 -39.05 -19.90
N MET A 14 -8.82 -38.14 -19.24
CA MET A 14 -8.79 -37.99 -17.77
C MET A 14 -9.41 -39.20 -17.06
N MET A 15 -10.50 -39.77 -17.60
CA MET A 15 -11.13 -40.98 -17.05
C MET A 15 -10.20 -42.20 -17.05
N GLN A 16 -9.24 -42.27 -17.98
CA GLN A 16 -8.23 -43.35 -18.03
C GLN A 16 -7.13 -43.21 -16.98
N VAL A 17 -6.86 -41.99 -16.50
CA VAL A 17 -5.77 -41.68 -15.57
C VAL A 17 -6.26 -41.58 -14.12
N SER A 18 -7.51 -41.17 -13.90
CA SER A 18 -8.09 -40.92 -12.58
C SER A 18 -8.88 -42.11 -12.03
N ALA A 19 -8.19 -43.25 -11.79
CA ALA A 19 -8.80 -44.48 -11.30
C ALA A 19 -9.47 -44.33 -9.92
N GLY A 20 -10.77 -44.00 -9.91
CA GLY A 20 -11.63 -43.92 -8.73
C GLY A 20 -11.72 -42.54 -8.06
N GLN A 21 -10.99 -41.53 -8.53
CA GLN A 21 -11.06 -40.17 -8.00
C GLN A 21 -12.23 -39.39 -8.64
N PRO A 22 -12.95 -38.56 -7.87
CA PRO A 22 -13.95 -37.64 -8.41
C PRO A 22 -13.32 -36.62 -9.37
N ILE A 23 -13.87 -36.50 -10.58
CA ILE A 23 -13.44 -35.56 -11.62
C ILE A 23 -14.47 -34.43 -11.68
N HIS A 24 -14.01 -33.19 -11.79
CA HIS A 24 -14.88 -32.06 -12.09
C HIS A 24 -15.33 -32.14 -13.54
N VAL A 25 -16.63 -32.35 -13.74
CA VAL A 25 -17.27 -32.48 -15.06
C VAL A 25 -18.21 -31.31 -15.26
N ILE A 26 -18.12 -30.68 -16.44
CA ILE A 26 -19.15 -29.78 -16.93
C ILE A 26 -20.10 -30.60 -17.79
N VAL A 27 -21.38 -30.53 -17.46
CA VAL A 27 -22.45 -31.08 -18.31
C VAL A 27 -23.10 -29.91 -19.04
N GLU A 28 -22.77 -29.76 -20.32
CA GLU A 28 -23.36 -28.78 -21.23
C GLU A 28 -24.72 -29.29 -21.72
N VAL A 29 -25.80 -28.66 -21.30
CA VAL A 29 -27.17 -28.96 -21.73
C VAL A 29 -27.39 -28.39 -23.14
N ALA A 30 -27.72 -29.25 -24.09
CA ALA A 30 -27.83 -28.88 -25.50
C ALA A 30 -28.92 -27.82 -25.70
N LEU A 31 -28.64 -26.66 -26.31
CA LEU A 31 -29.68 -25.64 -26.56
C LEU A 31 -30.51 -25.98 -27.81
N ASP A 32 -31.81 -25.64 -27.81
CA ASP A 32 -32.63 -25.73 -29.02
C ASP A 32 -32.35 -24.51 -29.91
N ARG A 33 -31.34 -24.63 -30.76
CA ARG A 33 -30.87 -23.54 -31.62
C ARG A 33 -31.84 -23.20 -32.76
N GLY A 34 -32.94 -23.95 -32.92
CA GLY A 34 -34.01 -23.66 -33.89
C GLY A 34 -35.11 -22.75 -33.35
N ALA A 35 -35.15 -22.51 -32.03
CA ALA A 35 -36.18 -21.73 -31.37
C ALA A 35 -35.86 -20.22 -31.34
N PRO A 36 -36.87 -19.33 -31.30
CA PRO A 36 -36.70 -17.88 -31.16
C PRO A 36 -35.95 -17.47 -29.87
N ASP A 37 -36.12 -18.24 -28.80
CA ASP A 37 -35.27 -18.19 -27.60
C ASP A 37 -34.74 -19.59 -27.29
N PRO A 38 -33.47 -19.89 -27.63
CA PRO A 38 -32.86 -21.21 -27.41
C PRO A 38 -32.79 -21.66 -25.94
N TYR A 39 -33.13 -20.77 -25.00
CA TYR A 39 -32.99 -20.95 -23.55
C TYR A 39 -34.33 -21.03 -22.81
N ALA A 40 -35.46 -20.94 -23.51
CA ALA A 40 -36.80 -20.89 -22.89
C ALA A 40 -37.12 -22.11 -21.99
N ASP A 41 -36.60 -23.28 -22.34
CA ASP A 41 -36.79 -24.54 -21.59
C ASP A 41 -35.52 -24.97 -20.82
N LEU A 42 -34.55 -24.05 -20.66
CA LEU A 42 -33.24 -24.41 -20.11
C LEU A 42 -33.34 -24.86 -18.66
N GLY A 43 -34.13 -24.18 -17.83
CA GLY A 43 -34.27 -24.51 -16.40
C GLY A 43 -34.83 -25.92 -16.17
N ALA A 44 -35.85 -26.34 -16.94
CA ALA A 44 -36.43 -27.67 -16.83
C ALA A 44 -35.44 -28.75 -17.29
N ARG A 45 -34.66 -28.47 -18.33
CA ARG A 45 -33.66 -29.40 -18.86
C ARG A 45 -32.41 -29.51 -17.98
N CYS A 46 -31.96 -28.41 -17.40
CA CYS A 46 -30.92 -28.42 -16.37
C CYS A 46 -31.39 -29.16 -15.11
N ALA A 47 -32.65 -28.98 -14.68
CA ALA A 47 -33.22 -29.73 -13.56
C ALA A 47 -33.31 -31.23 -13.85
N GLN A 48 -33.68 -31.62 -15.08
CA GLN A 48 -33.71 -33.01 -15.51
C GLN A 48 -32.29 -33.63 -15.49
N VAL A 49 -31.28 -32.91 -16.01
CA VAL A 49 -29.88 -33.37 -16.00
C VAL A 49 -29.34 -33.44 -14.56
N ALA A 50 -29.68 -32.48 -13.71
CA ALA A 50 -29.32 -32.50 -12.29
C ALA A 50 -29.94 -33.68 -11.55
N ALA A 51 -31.21 -34.03 -11.81
CA ALA A 51 -31.83 -35.21 -11.23
C ALA A 51 -31.12 -36.50 -11.65
N GLN A 52 -30.82 -36.64 -12.96
CA GLN A 52 -30.07 -37.78 -13.49
C GLN A 52 -28.66 -37.91 -12.89
N LEU A 53 -27.98 -36.78 -12.64
CA LEU A 53 -26.68 -36.75 -11.99
C LEU A 53 -26.74 -37.22 -10.53
N ARG A 54 -27.79 -36.85 -9.79
CA ARG A 54 -28.02 -37.29 -8.41
C ARG A 54 -28.36 -38.78 -8.33
N ASP A 55 -29.18 -39.28 -9.25
CA ASP A 55 -29.54 -40.70 -9.33
C ASP A 55 -28.32 -41.60 -9.63
N ALA A 56 -27.34 -41.07 -10.38
CA ALA A 56 -26.04 -41.73 -10.60
C ALA A 56 -25.07 -41.62 -9.40
N GLY A 57 -25.49 -40.99 -8.29
CA GLY A 57 -24.67 -40.79 -7.09
C GLY A 57 -23.61 -39.69 -7.20
N GLY A 58 -23.75 -38.77 -8.16
CA GLY A 58 -22.85 -37.64 -8.35
C GLY A 58 -23.15 -36.48 -7.39
N THR A 59 -22.10 -35.73 -7.02
CA THR A 59 -22.26 -34.52 -6.19
C THR A 59 -22.36 -33.30 -7.08
N ILE A 60 -23.49 -32.59 -7.02
CA ILE A 60 -23.67 -31.31 -7.72
C ILE A 60 -23.04 -30.20 -6.88
N ALA A 61 -22.23 -29.35 -7.52
CA ALA A 61 -21.44 -28.33 -6.83
C ALA A 61 -22.29 -27.19 -6.23
N ASP A 62 -23.47 -26.91 -6.79
CA ASP A 62 -24.39 -25.87 -6.32
C ASP A 62 -25.85 -26.21 -6.72
N PRO A 63 -26.78 -26.38 -5.77
CA PRO A 63 -28.16 -26.79 -6.07
C PRO A 63 -29.16 -25.65 -6.31
N GLN A 64 -28.77 -24.37 -6.24
CA GLN A 64 -29.74 -23.27 -6.08
C GLN A 64 -30.13 -22.42 -7.31
N ASP A 65 -29.50 -22.52 -8.49
CA ASP A 65 -30.11 -21.89 -9.68
C ASP A 65 -29.62 -22.47 -11.03
N PRO A 66 -30.42 -23.31 -11.72
CA PRO A 66 -30.06 -23.90 -13.01
C PRO A 66 -30.42 -23.04 -14.24
N ALA A 67 -31.03 -21.86 -14.07
CA ALA A 67 -31.77 -21.23 -15.18
C ALA A 67 -30.95 -20.29 -16.08
N ILE A 68 -29.74 -19.89 -15.68
CA ILE A 68 -29.03 -18.77 -16.33
C ILE A 68 -28.01 -19.24 -17.39
N ALA A 69 -27.49 -20.45 -17.27
CA ALA A 69 -26.47 -21.00 -18.17
C ALA A 69 -26.67 -22.50 -18.43
N PRO A 70 -26.30 -23.03 -19.62
CA PRO A 70 -26.54 -24.41 -19.98
C PRO A 70 -25.53 -25.38 -19.36
N TYR A 71 -25.09 -25.14 -18.13
CA TYR A 71 -24.05 -25.92 -17.51
C TYR A 71 -24.51 -26.45 -16.16
N VAL A 72 -24.40 -27.76 -15.98
CA VAL A 72 -24.50 -28.40 -14.66
C VAL A 72 -23.11 -28.86 -14.25
N PHE A 73 -22.61 -28.33 -13.14
CA PHE A 73 -21.30 -28.68 -12.60
C PHE A 73 -21.44 -29.82 -11.59
N ALA A 74 -20.72 -30.92 -11.83
CA ALA A 74 -20.75 -32.08 -10.97
C ALA A 74 -19.35 -32.65 -10.73
N LEU A 75 -19.17 -33.26 -9.55
CA LEU A 75 -18.07 -34.17 -9.28
C LEU A 75 -18.54 -35.60 -9.53
N LEU A 76 -17.90 -36.27 -10.49
CA LEU A 76 -18.26 -37.61 -10.94
C LEU A 76 -17.02 -38.51 -11.01
N THR A 77 -17.13 -39.77 -10.60
CA THR A 77 -16.14 -40.79 -10.91
C THR A 77 -16.27 -41.25 -12.36
N ALA A 78 -15.26 -41.91 -12.92
CA ALA A 78 -15.30 -42.42 -14.30
C ALA A 78 -16.52 -43.32 -14.58
N SER A 79 -16.91 -44.20 -13.64
CA SER A 79 -18.10 -45.05 -13.80
C SER A 79 -19.41 -44.26 -13.78
N GLN A 80 -19.46 -43.16 -13.02
CA GLN A 80 -20.62 -42.26 -12.99
C GLN A 80 -20.74 -41.45 -14.29
N VAL A 81 -19.62 -41.02 -14.88
CA VAL A 81 -19.61 -40.34 -16.19
C VAL A 81 -20.18 -41.25 -17.28
N GLU A 82 -19.81 -42.52 -17.31
CA GLU A 82 -20.34 -43.49 -18.29
C GLU A 82 -21.84 -43.72 -18.12
N THR A 83 -22.30 -43.83 -16.87
CA THR A 83 -23.72 -44.01 -16.53
C THR A 83 -24.55 -42.81 -16.97
N VAL A 84 -24.07 -41.59 -16.70
CA VAL A 84 -24.75 -40.34 -17.07
C VAL A 84 -24.72 -40.12 -18.59
N ALA A 85 -23.62 -40.46 -19.26
CA ALA A 85 -23.53 -40.38 -20.72
C ALA A 85 -24.55 -41.30 -21.43
N ALA A 86 -24.89 -42.46 -20.83
CA ALA A 86 -25.91 -43.36 -21.36
C ALA A 86 -27.35 -42.83 -21.15
N SER A 87 -27.62 -42.12 -20.05
CA SER A 87 -28.97 -41.62 -19.70
C SER A 87 -29.28 -40.21 -20.23
N ALA A 88 -28.28 -39.36 -20.42
CA ALA A 88 -28.42 -37.95 -20.83
C ALA A 88 -28.16 -37.71 -22.34
N ALA A 89 -27.95 -38.79 -23.10
CA ALA A 89 -27.52 -38.80 -24.51
C ALA A 89 -28.23 -37.84 -25.48
N PRO A 90 -29.56 -37.58 -25.40
CA PRO A 90 -30.22 -36.66 -26.34
C PRO A 90 -30.20 -35.19 -25.89
N ILE A 91 -29.82 -34.88 -24.65
CA ILE A 91 -30.03 -33.55 -24.06
C ILE A 91 -28.77 -32.88 -23.48
N ALA A 92 -27.65 -33.60 -23.37
CA ALA A 92 -26.43 -33.05 -22.80
C ALA A 92 -25.14 -33.60 -23.41
N ARG A 93 -24.09 -32.80 -23.33
CA ARG A 93 -22.70 -33.15 -23.66
C ARG A 93 -21.85 -33.02 -22.41
N LEU A 94 -21.11 -34.07 -22.08
CA LEU A 94 -20.20 -34.11 -20.94
C LEU A 94 -18.80 -33.73 -21.40
N ALA A 95 -18.27 -32.67 -20.81
CA ALA A 95 -16.91 -32.20 -21.05
C ALA A 95 -16.11 -32.18 -19.76
N LEU A 96 -14.80 -32.41 -19.88
CA LEU A 96 -13.87 -32.17 -18.79
C LEU A 96 -14.00 -30.70 -18.40
N ASN A 97 -14.11 -30.42 -17.11
CA ASN A 97 -14.04 -29.06 -16.65
C ASN A 97 -12.59 -28.54 -16.74
N GLU A 98 -12.16 -28.18 -17.95
CA GLU A 98 -10.79 -27.69 -18.22
C GLU A 98 -10.46 -26.40 -17.45
N TRP A 99 -11.46 -25.73 -16.88
CA TRP A 99 -11.29 -24.50 -16.12
C TRP A 99 -10.79 -24.75 -14.68
N PHE A 100 -10.82 -26.02 -14.23
CA PHE A 100 -10.47 -26.42 -12.85
C PHE A 100 -9.42 -27.54 -12.80
N SER A 101 -9.07 -28.15 -13.94
CA SER A 101 -8.05 -29.20 -14.00
C SER A 101 -6.67 -28.58 -14.23
N LYS A 102 -5.76 -28.71 -13.25
CA LYS A 102 -4.35 -28.30 -13.41
C LYS A 102 -3.56 -29.17 -14.40
N ASP A 103 -4.11 -30.33 -14.78
CA ASP A 103 -3.38 -31.41 -15.46
C ASP A 103 -3.90 -31.74 -16.87
N ALA A 104 -4.66 -30.84 -17.50
CA ALA A 104 -5.13 -31.07 -18.87
C ALA A 104 -3.95 -31.13 -19.87
N PRO A 105 -3.81 -32.20 -20.68
CA PRO A 105 -2.72 -32.34 -21.65
C PRO A 105 -2.87 -31.30 -22.78
N ARG A 106 -1.89 -30.38 -22.89
CA ARG A 106 -1.87 -29.34 -23.92
C ARG A 106 -1.48 -29.94 -25.28
N GLY A 107 -2.40 -29.86 -26.25
CA GLY A 107 -2.16 -30.24 -27.64
C GLY A 107 -1.17 -29.33 -28.38
N ALA A 108 -0.64 -29.83 -29.50
CA ALA A 108 0.48 -29.29 -30.28
C ALA A 108 0.33 -27.82 -30.75
N PRO A 109 1.44 -27.08 -30.94
CA PRO A 109 1.42 -25.63 -31.14
C PRO A 109 1.01 -25.25 -32.58
N SER A 110 -0.05 -24.45 -32.71
CA SER A 110 -0.29 -23.63 -33.90
C SER A 110 0.54 -22.34 -33.82
N GLU A 111 0.93 -21.81 -34.98
CA GLU A 111 1.84 -20.66 -35.17
C GLU A 111 1.63 -19.49 -34.21
N PHE A 112 2.74 -18.91 -33.77
CA PHE A 112 2.83 -17.83 -32.77
C PHE A 112 2.22 -16.51 -33.26
N ASN A 113 1.09 -16.09 -32.67
CA ASN A 113 0.46 -14.79 -32.90
C ASN A 113 0.47 -13.95 -31.61
N ARG A 114 0.97 -12.71 -31.67
CA ARG A 114 1.08 -11.78 -30.53
C ARG A 114 -0.25 -11.44 -29.84
N ARG A 115 -1.39 -11.73 -30.49
CA ARG A 115 -2.76 -11.54 -29.97
C ARG A 115 -3.30 -12.73 -29.15
N ASP A 116 -2.65 -13.88 -29.16
CA ASP A 116 -3.14 -15.13 -28.53
C ASP A 116 -2.63 -15.35 -27.09
N LEU A 117 -1.98 -14.36 -26.47
CA LEU A 117 -1.30 -14.53 -25.18
C LEU A 117 -2.22 -14.59 -23.95
N ILE A 118 -3.52 -14.25 -24.04
CA ILE A 118 -4.48 -14.38 -22.94
C ILE A 118 -5.87 -14.75 -23.51
N ARG A 119 -6.25 -16.02 -23.48
CA ARG A 119 -7.59 -16.48 -23.92
C ARG A 119 -8.71 -16.21 -22.89
N GLU A 120 -8.37 -15.81 -21.67
CA GLU A 120 -9.33 -15.64 -20.58
C GLU A 120 -9.89 -14.22 -20.54
N VAL A 121 -11.21 -14.11 -20.80
CA VAL A 121 -11.97 -12.85 -20.73
C VAL A 121 -12.17 -12.40 -19.28
N ILE A 122 -12.21 -13.34 -18.33
CA ILE A 122 -12.34 -13.04 -16.90
C ILE A 122 -10.93 -12.92 -16.32
N ALA A 123 -10.61 -11.78 -15.72
CA ALA A 123 -9.30 -11.57 -15.07
C ALA A 123 -9.23 -12.28 -13.69
N GLU A 124 -8.03 -12.65 -13.25
CA GLU A 124 -7.81 -13.01 -11.83
C GLU A 124 -7.82 -11.75 -10.95
N PRO A 125 -8.33 -11.80 -9.71
CA PRO A 125 -8.81 -12.96 -8.95
C PRO A 125 -10.30 -13.30 -9.18
N LEU A 126 -11.00 -12.57 -10.05
CA LEU A 126 -12.42 -12.79 -10.35
C LEU A 126 -12.68 -14.19 -10.92
N ALA A 127 -11.81 -14.65 -11.82
CA ALA A 127 -11.90 -16.01 -12.36
C ALA A 127 -11.89 -17.07 -11.25
N THR A 128 -11.08 -16.89 -10.21
CA THR A 128 -11.06 -17.79 -9.05
C THR A 128 -12.37 -17.76 -8.25
N ARG A 129 -12.99 -16.60 -8.03
CA ARG A 129 -14.28 -16.51 -7.31
C ARG A 129 -15.47 -17.02 -8.13
N VAL A 130 -15.49 -16.76 -9.43
CA VAL A 130 -16.46 -17.37 -10.35
C VAL A 130 -16.35 -18.89 -10.30
N ARG A 131 -15.15 -19.43 -10.07
CA ARG A 131 -14.92 -20.87 -9.90
C ARG A 131 -15.32 -21.41 -8.52
N THR A 132 -14.98 -20.74 -7.44
CA THR A 132 -15.20 -21.24 -6.07
C THR A 132 -16.58 -20.94 -5.51
N THR A 133 -17.19 -19.84 -5.93
CA THR A 133 -18.46 -19.30 -5.39
C THR A 133 -19.32 -18.69 -6.51
N PRO A 134 -19.75 -19.47 -7.51
CA PRO A 134 -20.46 -18.97 -8.69
C PRO A 134 -21.85 -18.36 -8.38
N GLY A 135 -22.53 -18.80 -7.32
CA GLY A 135 -23.83 -18.25 -6.90
C GLY A 135 -23.76 -16.91 -6.16
N ALA A 136 -22.56 -16.45 -5.77
CA ALA A 136 -22.41 -15.17 -5.07
C ALA A 136 -22.42 -14.00 -6.07
N LEU A 137 -23.15 -12.93 -5.73
CA LEU A 137 -23.06 -11.64 -6.41
C LEU A 137 -21.64 -11.08 -6.29
N GLN A 138 -21.08 -10.67 -7.42
CA GLN A 138 -19.74 -10.12 -7.54
C GLN A 138 -19.83 -8.78 -8.28
N ASP A 139 -19.23 -7.75 -7.72
CA ASP A 139 -19.11 -6.47 -8.40
C ASP A 139 -18.00 -6.60 -9.47
N VAL A 140 -18.33 -6.19 -10.70
CA VAL A 140 -17.50 -6.39 -11.89
C VAL A 140 -17.44 -5.15 -12.76
N ILE A 141 -16.28 -4.96 -13.39
CA ILE A 141 -16.04 -3.95 -14.43
C ILE A 141 -15.94 -4.67 -15.77
N ILE A 142 -16.85 -4.35 -16.69
CA ILE A 142 -16.87 -4.88 -18.05
C ILE A 142 -16.16 -3.87 -18.95
N ASP A 143 -14.98 -4.25 -19.42
CA ASP A 143 -14.11 -3.50 -20.31
C ASP A 143 -14.50 -3.79 -21.76
N LEU A 144 -14.89 -2.73 -22.49
CA LEU A 144 -15.40 -2.84 -23.85
C LEU A 144 -14.27 -2.77 -24.86
N ASP A 145 -14.39 -3.51 -25.96
CA ASP A 145 -13.42 -3.39 -27.06
C ASP A 145 -13.59 -2.05 -27.79
N VAL A 146 -12.69 -1.11 -27.48
CA VAL A 146 -12.62 0.25 -28.04
C VAL A 146 -12.02 0.32 -29.43
N THR A 147 -11.52 -0.78 -29.98
CA THR A 147 -11.05 -0.83 -31.38
C THR A 147 -12.23 -0.78 -32.36
N ARG A 148 -13.44 -1.08 -31.88
CA ARG A 148 -14.71 -0.77 -32.54
C ARG A 148 -15.09 0.68 -32.21
N THR A 149 -15.61 1.43 -33.18
CA THR A 149 -16.09 2.80 -32.97
C THR A 149 -17.00 2.85 -31.74
N SER A 150 -16.70 3.73 -30.78
CA SER A 150 -17.19 3.72 -29.39
C SER A 150 -18.72 3.75 -29.19
N LYS A 151 -19.51 3.85 -30.26
CA LYS A 151 -20.98 3.71 -30.24
C LYS A 151 -21.51 2.30 -30.53
N ALA A 152 -20.69 1.37 -31.05
CA ALA A 152 -21.15 0.03 -31.44
C ALA A 152 -20.97 -1.03 -30.34
N SER A 153 -19.83 -1.06 -29.63
CA SER A 153 -19.57 -2.10 -28.61
C SER A 153 -20.44 -1.96 -27.37
N ARG A 154 -20.67 -0.72 -26.92
CA ARG A 154 -21.48 -0.46 -25.73
C ARG A 154 -22.94 -0.86 -25.92
N ALA A 155 -23.55 -0.49 -27.05
CA ALA A 155 -24.92 -0.86 -27.37
C ALA A 155 -25.12 -2.38 -27.43
N VAL A 156 -24.14 -3.10 -27.98
CA VAL A 156 -24.15 -4.57 -28.00
C VAL A 156 -24.01 -5.12 -26.57
N ALA A 157 -23.05 -4.63 -25.78
CA ALA A 157 -22.86 -5.07 -24.40
C ALA A 157 -24.10 -4.79 -23.52
N GLU A 158 -24.74 -3.64 -23.65
CA GLU A 158 -25.99 -3.29 -22.96
C GLU A 158 -27.17 -4.18 -23.40
N GLN A 159 -27.25 -4.53 -24.69
CA GLN A 159 -28.24 -5.49 -25.18
C GLN A 159 -28.01 -6.89 -24.58
N LEU A 160 -26.75 -7.33 -24.50
CA LEU A 160 -26.40 -8.61 -23.89
C LEU A 160 -26.69 -8.62 -22.39
N LEU A 161 -26.34 -7.55 -21.67
CA LEU A 161 -26.66 -7.37 -20.25
C LEU A 161 -28.16 -7.35 -20.01
N GLY A 162 -28.94 -6.67 -20.86
CA GLY A 162 -30.40 -6.67 -20.80
C GLY A 162 -31.00 -8.06 -20.98
N ARG A 163 -30.40 -8.91 -21.83
CA ARG A 163 -30.81 -10.33 -21.97
C ARG A 163 -30.48 -11.17 -20.74
N VAL A 164 -29.35 -10.91 -20.08
CA VAL A 164 -28.99 -11.59 -18.83
C VAL A 164 -29.92 -11.15 -17.70
N GLN A 165 -30.14 -9.85 -17.55
CA GLN A 165 -31.02 -9.27 -16.52
C GLN A 165 -32.50 -9.64 -16.71
N ALA A 166 -32.99 -9.74 -17.94
CA ALA A 166 -34.37 -10.16 -18.19
C ALA A 166 -34.64 -11.62 -17.81
N ARG A 167 -33.59 -12.45 -17.72
CA ARG A 167 -33.69 -13.87 -17.33
C ARG A 167 -33.63 -14.05 -15.83
N ASP A 168 -32.74 -13.32 -15.16
CA ASP A 168 -32.70 -13.24 -13.72
C ASP A 168 -32.32 -11.83 -13.25
N PRO A 169 -33.32 -11.03 -12.83
CA PRO A 169 -33.11 -9.69 -12.30
C PRO A 169 -32.29 -9.68 -11.00
N ALA A 170 -32.27 -10.77 -10.24
CA ALA A 170 -31.55 -10.87 -8.97
C ALA A 170 -30.07 -11.26 -9.17
N ALA A 171 -29.74 -11.95 -10.27
CA ALA A 171 -28.35 -12.31 -10.59
C ALA A 171 -27.57 -11.26 -11.38
N CYS A 172 -28.21 -10.17 -11.85
CA CYS A 172 -27.54 -9.13 -12.62
C CYS A 172 -28.20 -7.76 -12.42
N ALA A 173 -27.49 -6.84 -11.77
CA ALA A 173 -27.83 -5.43 -11.71
C ALA A 173 -26.68 -4.61 -12.30
N TRP A 174 -26.95 -3.72 -13.26
CA TRP A 174 -25.91 -2.90 -13.91
C TRP A 174 -26.31 -1.43 -13.94
N ARG A 175 -25.31 -0.55 -14.02
CA ARG A 175 -25.51 0.91 -14.00
C ARG A 175 -25.48 1.48 -15.42
N SER A 176 -26.54 2.15 -15.83
CA SER A 176 -26.68 2.81 -17.14
C SER A 176 -26.07 4.21 -17.22
N ASP A 177 -25.83 4.87 -16.08
CA ASP A 177 -25.60 6.32 -16.00
C ASP A 177 -24.14 6.78 -16.21
N ALA A 178 -23.20 5.88 -16.48
CA ALA A 178 -21.85 6.29 -16.84
C ALA A 178 -21.89 6.92 -18.25
N ASP A 179 -21.50 8.19 -18.37
CA ASP A 179 -21.36 8.96 -19.62
C ASP A 179 -21.12 8.05 -20.84
N ALA A 180 -21.92 8.21 -21.90
CA ALA A 180 -21.93 7.35 -23.09
C ALA A 180 -20.58 7.28 -23.86
N THR A 181 -19.55 7.98 -23.38
CA THR A 181 -18.17 7.97 -23.87
C THR A 181 -17.24 7.05 -23.09
N HIS A 182 -17.66 6.53 -21.93
CA HIS A 182 -16.81 5.72 -21.05
C HIS A 182 -16.73 4.27 -21.55
N PRO A 183 -15.51 3.68 -21.68
CA PRO A 183 -15.31 2.35 -22.26
C PRO A 183 -15.59 1.20 -21.27
N TYR A 184 -16.15 1.50 -20.10
CA TYR A 184 -16.44 0.53 -19.06
C TYR A 184 -17.91 0.54 -18.66
N ILE A 185 -18.46 -0.64 -18.39
CA ILE A 185 -19.78 -0.85 -17.78
C ILE A 185 -19.60 -1.48 -16.39
N PHE A 186 -20.27 -0.95 -15.39
CA PHE A 186 -20.23 -1.45 -14.01
C PHE A 186 -21.47 -2.28 -13.70
N ALA A 187 -21.28 -3.49 -13.17
CA ALA A 187 -22.36 -4.40 -12.85
C ALA A 187 -22.08 -5.20 -11.58
N SER A 188 -23.13 -5.64 -10.90
CA SER A 188 -23.09 -6.65 -9.84
C SER A 188 -23.78 -7.89 -10.37
N MET A 189 -23.02 -8.98 -10.52
CA MET A 189 -23.46 -10.17 -11.24
C MET A 189 -23.00 -11.45 -10.54
N THR A 190 -23.81 -12.50 -10.57
CA THR A 190 -23.35 -13.83 -10.13
C THR A 190 -22.31 -14.38 -11.11
N GLY A 191 -21.49 -15.33 -10.65
CA GLY A 191 -20.57 -16.06 -11.52
C GLY A 191 -21.29 -16.72 -12.71
N TYR A 192 -22.50 -17.24 -12.49
CA TYR A 192 -23.33 -17.78 -13.57
C TYR A 192 -23.74 -16.74 -14.61
N ALA A 193 -24.12 -15.54 -14.18
CA ALA A 193 -24.47 -14.44 -15.07
C ALA A 193 -23.26 -13.92 -15.86
N ILE A 194 -22.06 -13.89 -15.27
CA ILE A 194 -20.80 -13.53 -15.95
C ILE A 194 -20.49 -14.53 -17.07
N LEU A 195 -20.64 -15.84 -16.80
CA LEU A 195 -20.41 -16.88 -17.80
C LEU A 195 -21.43 -16.81 -18.95
N ALA A 196 -22.70 -16.62 -18.63
CA ALA A 196 -23.77 -16.46 -19.63
C ALA A 196 -23.54 -15.23 -20.53
N LEU A 197 -23.08 -14.11 -19.95
CA LEU A 197 -22.73 -12.91 -20.71
C LEU A 197 -21.62 -13.18 -21.74
N ILE A 198 -20.56 -13.89 -21.32
CA ILE A 198 -19.42 -14.23 -22.18
C ILE A 198 -19.83 -15.20 -23.30
N ASP A 199 -20.72 -16.16 -23.00
CA ASP A 199 -21.20 -17.10 -24.01
C ASP A 199 -22.14 -16.44 -25.02
N LEU A 200 -22.98 -15.49 -24.58
CA LEU A 200 -23.81 -14.71 -25.49
C LEU A 200 -22.98 -13.81 -26.42
N ASP A 201 -21.85 -13.28 -25.93
CA ASP A 201 -20.88 -12.52 -26.74
C ASP A 201 -20.09 -13.42 -27.73
N ARG A 202 -20.15 -14.77 -27.57
CA ARG A 202 -19.40 -15.75 -28.40
C ARG A 202 -20.15 -16.31 -29.61
N THR A 203 -21.45 -16.09 -29.80
CA THR A 203 -22.24 -16.79 -30.84
C THR A 203 -23.30 -15.94 -31.59
N PRO A 204 -23.36 -15.93 -32.95
CA PRO A 204 -22.26 -15.72 -33.90
C PRO A 204 -22.37 -14.40 -34.72
N ALA A 205 -21.17 -13.84 -35.03
CA ALA A 205 -20.74 -12.82 -36.01
C ALA A 205 -21.23 -11.35 -35.86
N PRO A 206 -20.31 -10.35 -35.83
CA PRO A 206 -18.98 -10.33 -36.49
C PRO A 206 -17.81 -10.84 -35.62
N PRO A 207 -16.56 -10.93 -36.15
CA PRO A 207 -15.40 -11.58 -35.51
C PRO A 207 -14.77 -10.79 -34.35
N GLU A 208 -15.45 -9.74 -33.89
CA GLU A 208 -14.96 -8.79 -32.90
C GLU A 208 -15.91 -8.82 -31.71
N ARG A 209 -15.39 -9.18 -30.54
CA ARG A 209 -16.15 -9.23 -29.29
C ARG A 209 -16.52 -7.82 -28.86
N ALA A 210 -17.70 -7.65 -28.26
CA ALA A 210 -18.04 -6.36 -27.64
C ALA A 210 -17.29 -6.20 -26.30
N ILE A 211 -17.01 -7.33 -25.63
CA ILE A 211 -16.34 -7.39 -24.34
C ILE A 211 -14.87 -7.76 -24.56
N TYR A 212 -13.98 -6.83 -24.21
CA TYR A 212 -12.55 -7.06 -24.16
C TYR A 212 -12.18 -7.87 -22.91
N ARG A 213 -12.68 -7.46 -21.74
CA ARG A 213 -12.38 -8.14 -20.48
C ARG A 213 -13.42 -7.88 -19.38
N VAL A 214 -13.50 -8.79 -18.40
CA VAL A 214 -14.28 -8.60 -17.17
C VAL A 214 -13.33 -8.64 -15.98
N TRP A 215 -13.31 -7.55 -15.23
CA TRP A 215 -12.49 -7.35 -14.04
C TRP A 215 -13.34 -7.39 -12.77
N GLU A 216 -12.72 -7.67 -11.63
CA GLU A 216 -13.37 -7.41 -10.34
C GLU A 216 -13.47 -5.90 -10.10
N ASP A 217 -14.67 -5.43 -9.75
CA ASP A 217 -14.87 -4.10 -9.17
C ASP A 217 -14.63 -4.19 -7.66
N ALA A 218 -13.36 -4.31 -7.29
CA ALA A 218 -12.98 -4.56 -5.91
C ALA A 218 -13.34 -3.34 -5.05
N THR A 219 -13.91 -3.57 -3.87
CA THR A 219 -14.09 -2.50 -2.88
C THR A 219 -12.73 -1.90 -2.55
N VAL A 220 -12.48 -0.68 -3.03
CA VAL A 220 -11.30 0.08 -2.67
C VAL A 220 -11.46 0.58 -1.24
N ARG A 221 -10.66 0.04 -0.33
CA ARG A 221 -10.49 0.59 1.00
C ARG A 221 -9.39 1.63 0.94
N ALA A 222 -9.58 2.76 1.60
CA ALA A 222 -8.49 3.68 1.85
C ALA A 222 -7.38 2.92 2.60
N CYS A 223 -6.24 2.67 1.95
CA CYS A 223 -5.07 2.04 2.56
C CYS A 223 -4.26 3.12 3.30
N ILE A 224 -4.77 3.52 4.46
CA ILE A 224 -4.36 4.74 5.18
C ILE A 224 -2.99 4.56 5.90
N ASN A 225 -2.47 3.32 6.02
CA ASN A 225 -1.23 2.98 6.75
C ASN A 225 -0.01 2.62 5.85
N ARG A 226 -0.03 2.90 4.54
CA ARG A 226 0.97 2.40 3.57
C ARG A 226 2.21 3.27 3.32
N SER A 227 2.57 4.21 4.20
CA SER A 227 3.80 5.00 3.97
C SER A 227 5.06 4.11 3.88
N ILE A 228 5.08 2.97 4.59
CA ILE A 228 6.11 1.93 4.50
C ILE A 228 6.24 1.31 3.10
N ALA A 229 5.12 1.10 2.41
CA ALA A 229 5.09 0.53 1.06
C ALA A 229 5.57 1.55 0.01
N THR A 230 5.33 2.84 0.24
CA THR A 230 5.76 3.92 -0.66
C THR A 230 7.28 4.00 -0.79
N VAL A 231 8.01 3.72 0.30
CA VAL A 231 9.48 3.60 0.31
C VAL A 231 9.97 2.16 0.12
N LYS A 232 9.05 1.21 -0.11
CA LYS A 232 9.27 -0.24 -0.27
C LYS A 232 10.03 -0.89 0.89
N ALA A 233 9.84 -0.38 2.10
CA ALA A 233 10.47 -0.94 3.28
C ALA A 233 9.81 -2.26 3.72
N ASP A 234 8.51 -2.43 3.48
CA ASP A 234 7.79 -3.69 3.71
C ASP A 234 8.36 -4.84 2.86
N ALA A 235 8.55 -4.60 1.56
CA ALA A 235 9.15 -5.54 0.64
C ALA A 235 10.60 -5.89 1.05
N ALA A 236 11.38 -4.91 1.51
CA ALA A 236 12.75 -5.13 1.95
C ALA A 236 12.83 -5.94 3.26
N GLN A 237 11.93 -5.66 4.21
CA GLN A 237 11.81 -6.43 5.46
C GLN A 237 11.46 -7.89 5.16
N ILE A 238 10.52 -8.14 4.25
CA ILE A 238 10.09 -9.50 3.89
C ILE A 238 11.16 -10.24 3.07
N ALA A 239 11.73 -9.60 2.05
CA ALA A 239 12.63 -10.25 1.10
C ALA A 239 14.07 -10.41 1.63
N PHE A 240 14.55 -9.43 2.41
CA PHE A 240 15.96 -9.36 2.83
C PHE A 240 16.14 -9.41 4.35
N SER A 241 15.05 -9.49 5.14
CA SER A 241 15.12 -9.33 6.60
C SER A 241 15.78 -8.01 7.01
N ALA A 242 15.61 -6.95 6.19
CA ALA A 242 16.12 -5.62 6.45
C ALA A 242 15.28 -4.94 7.56
N THR A 243 15.48 -5.35 8.81
CA THR A 243 14.66 -4.93 9.96
C THR A 243 15.36 -3.93 10.87
N GLY A 244 16.62 -3.59 10.63
CA GLY A 244 17.41 -2.72 11.51
C GLY A 244 18.11 -3.46 12.65
N LYS A 245 18.02 -4.79 12.71
CA LYS A 245 18.62 -5.59 13.79
C LYS A 245 20.12 -5.31 13.90
N GLY A 246 20.58 -5.06 15.12
CA GLY A 246 22.00 -4.80 15.42
C GLY A 246 22.41 -3.34 15.26
N ILE A 247 21.64 -2.53 14.55
CA ILE A 247 21.87 -1.10 14.36
C ILE A 247 21.33 -0.31 15.55
N VAL A 248 22.03 0.77 15.87
CA VAL A 248 21.65 1.74 16.91
C VAL A 248 21.43 3.08 16.24
N TRP A 249 20.24 3.64 16.43
CA TRP A 249 19.84 4.90 15.82
C TRP A 249 19.29 5.86 16.86
N GLY A 250 19.82 7.09 16.86
CA GLY A 250 19.42 8.14 17.79
C GLY A 250 18.32 9.02 17.24
N VAL A 251 17.46 9.52 18.13
CA VAL A 251 16.45 10.53 17.83
C VAL A 251 16.69 11.72 18.76
N LEU A 252 17.04 12.87 18.19
CA LEU A 252 17.16 14.14 18.91
C LEU A 252 15.84 14.90 18.79
N ASP A 253 15.02 14.86 19.85
CA ASP A 253 13.64 15.37 19.80
C ASP A 253 13.09 15.72 21.20
N SER A 254 11.77 15.76 21.39
CA SER A 254 11.05 16.07 22.64
C SER A 254 11.06 14.95 23.69
N GLY A 255 11.76 13.86 23.43
CA GLY A 255 11.72 12.64 24.24
C GLY A 255 10.86 11.55 23.60
N ILE A 256 10.79 10.39 24.25
CA ILE A 256 10.11 9.21 23.71
C ILE A 256 9.31 8.55 24.81
N ASP A 257 8.02 8.32 24.60
CA ASP A 257 7.19 7.58 25.55
C ASP A 257 7.58 6.09 25.60
N ALA A 258 8.33 5.71 26.63
CA ALA A 258 8.78 4.33 26.82
C ALA A 258 7.66 3.35 27.18
N THR A 259 6.49 3.85 27.61
CA THR A 259 5.35 2.99 27.96
C THR A 259 4.53 2.57 26.75
N HIS A 260 4.84 3.13 25.57
CA HIS A 260 4.09 2.87 24.35
C HIS A 260 4.30 1.42 23.87
N PRO A 261 3.22 0.63 23.63
CA PRO A 261 3.32 -0.80 23.29
C PRO A 261 4.10 -1.06 21.99
N HIS A 262 4.13 -0.09 21.08
CA HIS A 262 4.88 -0.17 19.82
C HIS A 262 6.37 -0.49 19.99
N PHE A 263 6.99 -0.08 21.11
CA PHE A 263 8.41 -0.30 21.37
C PHE A 263 8.67 -1.54 22.26
N ALA A 264 7.61 -2.20 22.75
CA ALA A 264 7.71 -3.28 23.72
C ALA A 264 8.15 -4.60 23.08
N HIS A 265 7.54 -4.97 21.95
CA HIS A 265 7.75 -6.27 21.32
C HIS A 265 9.21 -6.56 20.95
N TYR A 266 9.89 -5.58 20.33
CA TYR A 266 11.30 -5.69 19.98
C TYR A 266 12.24 -5.10 21.03
N LYS A 267 11.71 -4.61 22.15
CA LYS A 267 12.48 -3.99 23.24
C LYS A 267 13.44 -2.91 22.70
N ASN A 268 12.93 -2.04 21.83
CA ASN A 268 13.78 -1.08 21.10
C ASN A 268 14.59 -0.15 22.04
N LEU A 269 14.05 0.12 23.23
CA LEU A 269 14.65 0.98 24.26
C LEU A 269 15.61 0.24 25.22
N ASP A 270 15.80 -1.08 25.06
CA ASP A 270 16.71 -1.83 25.93
C ASP A 270 18.18 -1.59 25.54
N LEU A 271 18.88 -0.79 26.35
CA LEU A 271 20.31 -0.50 26.21
C LEU A 271 21.19 -1.31 27.18
N SER A 272 20.64 -2.27 27.93
CA SER A 272 21.37 -2.99 29.01
C SER A 272 22.63 -3.71 28.52
N GLN A 273 22.63 -4.18 27.27
CA GLN A 273 23.76 -4.87 26.63
C GLN A 273 24.61 -3.95 25.74
N ARG A 274 24.41 -2.63 25.80
CA ARG A 274 24.99 -1.64 24.88
C ARG A 274 25.80 -0.55 25.58
N ALA A 275 26.36 -0.84 26.75
CA ALA A 275 27.24 0.09 27.45
C ALA A 275 28.37 0.62 26.52
N PRO A 276 28.70 1.92 26.54
CA PRO A 276 28.29 2.96 27.50
C PRO A 276 27.02 3.76 27.12
N LEU A 277 26.18 3.26 26.20
CA LEU A 277 25.00 3.99 25.75
C LEU A 277 23.95 4.11 26.85
N ALA A 278 23.33 5.29 26.93
CA ALA A 278 22.21 5.58 27.82
C ALA A 278 21.30 6.61 27.15
N HIS A 279 20.00 6.55 27.45
CA HIS A 279 19.09 7.63 27.11
C HIS A 279 19.48 8.89 27.87
N ARG A 280 19.32 10.08 27.26
CA ARG A 280 19.76 11.35 27.86
C ARG A 280 18.68 12.41 27.79
N ASP A 281 18.51 13.15 28.88
CA ASP A 281 17.82 14.44 28.86
C ASP A 281 18.87 15.55 28.89
N LEU A 282 19.04 16.23 27.77
CA LEU A 282 20.08 17.24 27.56
C LEU A 282 19.56 18.66 27.78
N ARG A 283 18.29 18.82 28.13
CA ARG A 283 17.69 20.13 28.35
C ARG A 283 18.40 20.89 29.47
N ALA A 284 18.46 22.21 29.31
CA ALA A 284 19.07 23.07 30.30
C ALA A 284 18.34 22.95 31.65
N GLY A 285 19.03 22.46 32.68
CA GLY A 285 18.46 22.28 34.03
C GLY A 285 17.87 20.90 34.31
N ALA A 286 18.00 19.93 33.38
CA ALA A 286 17.70 18.53 33.65
C ALA A 286 18.54 18.03 34.84
N LYS A 287 17.89 17.38 35.81
CA LYS A 287 18.55 16.86 37.02
C LYS A 287 19.06 15.43 36.83
N ASP A 288 18.39 14.67 35.97
CA ASP A 288 18.69 13.29 35.63
C ASP A 288 18.17 12.97 34.22
N ASP A 289 18.48 11.75 33.75
CA ASP A 289 18.12 11.27 32.41
C ASP A 289 16.73 10.60 32.34
N THR A 290 15.94 10.60 33.42
CA THR A 290 14.65 9.86 33.46
C THR A 290 13.63 10.42 32.48
N GLN A 291 13.69 11.72 32.21
CA GLN A 291 12.79 12.44 31.32
C GLN A 291 13.10 12.20 29.83
N ALA A 292 14.20 11.55 29.49
CA ALA A 292 14.50 11.13 28.12
C ALA A 292 13.47 10.11 27.59
N LEU A 293 12.82 9.37 28.51
CA LEU A 293 11.83 8.34 28.24
C LEU A 293 10.39 8.77 28.55
N VAL A 294 10.18 10.09 28.65
CA VAL A 294 8.87 10.72 28.81
C VAL A 294 8.71 11.75 27.70
N ASP A 295 7.55 11.77 27.06
CA ASP A 295 7.25 12.69 25.97
C ASP A 295 5.87 13.32 26.13
N VAL A 296 5.85 14.53 26.72
CA VAL A 296 4.62 15.30 26.94
C VAL A 296 4.07 15.84 25.61
N ASN A 297 4.96 16.30 24.73
CA ASN A 297 4.61 16.88 23.45
C ASN A 297 4.06 15.82 22.47
N GLY A 298 4.72 14.67 22.41
CA GLY A 298 4.37 13.56 21.53
C GLY A 298 5.03 13.60 20.16
N HIS A 299 5.76 14.66 19.81
CA HIS A 299 6.47 14.76 18.52
C HIS A 299 7.58 13.70 18.42
N GLY A 300 8.46 13.59 19.41
CA GLY A 300 9.54 12.60 19.41
C GLY A 300 9.05 11.15 19.40
N THR A 301 7.96 10.85 20.11
CA THR A 301 7.30 9.53 20.08
C THR A 301 6.74 9.20 18.69
N HIS A 302 6.13 10.18 18.01
CA HIS A 302 5.63 10.01 16.65
C HIS A 302 6.77 9.76 15.65
N VAL A 303 7.84 10.57 15.73
CA VAL A 303 9.06 10.41 14.93
C VAL A 303 9.71 9.04 15.16
N ALA A 304 9.84 8.62 16.42
CA ALA A 304 10.39 7.32 16.78
C ALA A 304 9.55 6.16 16.22
N GLY A 305 8.22 6.22 16.29
CA GLY A 305 7.33 5.17 15.76
C GLY A 305 7.41 4.98 14.24
N ILE A 306 7.90 5.98 13.49
CA ILE A 306 8.13 5.83 12.05
C ILE A 306 9.41 5.02 11.77
N ILE A 307 10.42 5.14 12.63
CA ILE A 307 11.70 4.46 12.49
C ILE A 307 11.62 3.04 13.07
N PHE A 308 11.18 2.92 14.32
CA PHE A 308 11.34 1.75 15.17
C PHE A 308 10.01 1.08 15.48
N GLY A 309 10.10 -0.12 16.04
CA GLY A 309 8.96 -0.78 16.67
C GLY A 309 7.95 -1.34 15.69
N ALA A 310 6.99 -2.06 16.25
CA ALA A 310 5.84 -2.57 15.55
C ALA A 310 4.70 -2.80 16.53
N MET A 311 3.50 -3.00 16.00
CA MET A 311 2.35 -3.48 16.73
C MET A 311 1.44 -4.22 15.77
N SER A 312 0.91 -5.35 16.20
CA SER A 312 -0.07 -6.10 15.40
C SER A 312 -1.12 -6.72 16.31
N ARG A 313 -2.34 -6.79 15.78
CA ARG A 313 -3.46 -7.52 16.40
C ARG A 313 -3.14 -8.99 16.68
N ALA A 314 -2.14 -9.56 16.02
CA ALA A 314 -1.72 -10.95 16.21
C ALA A 314 -1.04 -11.22 17.56
N TRP A 315 -0.44 -10.21 18.20
CA TRP A 315 0.36 -10.41 19.41
C TRP A 315 0.23 -9.29 20.47
N GLU A 316 -0.49 -8.20 20.18
CA GLU A 316 -0.77 -7.09 21.11
C GLU A 316 -2.27 -6.70 21.05
N GLN A 317 -2.69 -5.72 21.86
CA GLN A 317 -4.01 -5.07 21.73
C GLN A 317 -4.22 -4.50 20.32
N GLN A 318 -5.48 -4.35 19.90
CA GLN A 318 -5.82 -3.82 18.58
C GLN A 318 -5.26 -2.39 18.43
N PRO A 319 -4.37 -2.14 17.44
CA PRO A 319 -3.86 -0.79 17.23
C PRO A 319 -4.97 0.09 16.64
N VAL A 320 -5.29 1.18 17.33
CA VAL A 320 -6.30 2.17 16.89
C VAL A 320 -5.59 3.49 16.60
N ALA A 321 -5.87 4.07 15.44
CA ALA A 321 -5.34 5.35 14.99
C ALA A 321 -6.42 6.43 14.96
N VAL A 322 -6.06 7.68 15.23
CA VAL A 322 -6.90 8.84 14.93
C VAL A 322 -6.40 9.49 13.64
N VAL A 323 -7.28 9.60 12.66
CA VAL A 323 -6.99 10.17 11.34
C VAL A 323 -7.88 11.37 11.06
N THR A 324 -7.39 12.30 10.24
CA THR A 324 -8.15 13.49 9.86
C THR A 324 -8.81 13.25 8.50
N ALA A 325 -10.13 13.20 8.48
CA ALA A 325 -10.93 13.17 7.27
C ALA A 325 -11.46 14.58 6.97
N ARG A 326 -11.59 14.92 5.69
CA ARG A 326 -12.24 16.16 5.27
C ARG A 326 -13.57 15.82 4.63
N ASN A 327 -14.66 16.38 5.14
CA ASN A 327 -15.99 16.16 4.59
C ASN A 327 -16.25 17.05 3.36
N GLU A 328 -17.38 16.84 2.67
CA GLU A 328 -17.76 17.58 1.46
C GLU A 328 -17.94 19.08 1.69
N ALA A 329 -18.25 19.49 2.93
CA ALA A 329 -18.32 20.88 3.34
C ALA A 329 -16.93 21.52 3.58
N GLY A 330 -15.86 20.75 3.39
CA GLY A 330 -14.49 21.20 3.59
C GLY A 330 -14.07 21.28 5.06
N ILE A 331 -14.88 20.76 5.98
CA ILE A 331 -14.61 20.71 7.42
C ILE A 331 -13.75 19.47 7.72
N GLU A 332 -12.72 19.65 8.54
CA GLU A 332 -11.87 18.56 9.02
C GLU A 332 -12.50 17.91 10.26
N GLU A 333 -12.68 16.59 10.17
CA GLU A 333 -13.22 15.74 11.22
C GLU A 333 -12.21 14.66 11.58
N LYS A 334 -12.02 14.42 12.88
CA LYS A 334 -11.18 13.33 13.36
C LYS A 334 -12.00 12.06 13.44
N GLN A 335 -11.45 10.95 12.96
CA GLN A 335 -12.10 9.64 12.96
C GLN A 335 -11.16 8.60 13.55
N ALA A 336 -11.70 7.71 14.36
CA ALA A 336 -10.96 6.55 14.83
C ALA A 336 -10.93 5.48 13.73
N GLN A 337 -9.76 4.91 13.50
CA GLN A 337 -9.52 3.86 12.53
C GLN A 337 -8.81 2.69 13.18
N ASP A 338 -9.40 1.51 13.04
CA ASP A 338 -8.77 0.25 13.43
C ASP A 338 -7.67 -0.15 12.44
N LEU A 339 -6.54 -0.58 12.96
CA LEU A 339 -5.41 -1.10 12.20
C LEU A 339 -5.20 -2.60 12.51
N ASP A 340 -4.80 -3.38 11.51
CA ASP A 340 -4.40 -4.78 11.71
C ASP A 340 -2.96 -4.90 12.21
N ALA A 341 -2.07 -4.08 11.63
CA ALA A 341 -0.68 -3.96 12.00
C ALA A 341 -0.11 -2.59 11.59
N ILE A 342 0.94 -2.17 12.28
CA ILE A 342 1.75 -0.99 11.98
C ILE A 342 3.19 -1.24 12.43
N ALA A 343 4.16 -0.83 11.64
CA ALA A 343 5.57 -1.01 11.93
C ALA A 343 6.39 0.18 11.42
N GLY A 344 7.47 0.49 12.11
CA GLY A 344 8.48 1.40 11.62
C GLY A 344 9.25 0.82 10.41
N MET A 345 10.04 1.66 9.74
CA MET A 345 10.85 1.22 8.60
C MET A 345 11.96 0.23 9.02
N ALA A 346 12.45 0.33 10.26
CA ALA A 346 13.47 -0.52 10.88
C ALA A 346 12.98 -1.01 12.27
N PRO A 347 12.02 -1.95 12.30
CA PRO A 347 11.28 -2.31 13.52
C PRO A 347 12.17 -2.90 14.63
N GLN A 348 13.30 -3.53 14.30
CA GLN A 348 14.23 -4.17 15.24
C GLN A 348 15.48 -3.33 15.54
N CYS A 349 15.54 -2.08 15.08
CA CYS A 349 16.64 -1.19 15.40
C CYS A 349 16.62 -0.80 16.88
N THR A 350 17.80 -0.72 17.51
CA THR A 350 17.94 -0.20 18.87
C THR A 350 17.76 1.32 18.81
N LEU A 351 16.86 1.82 19.65
CA LEU A 351 16.48 3.22 19.73
C LEU A 351 17.29 3.91 20.82
N LEU A 352 17.85 5.08 20.51
CA LEU A 352 18.54 5.94 21.47
C LEU A 352 17.83 7.29 21.59
N SER A 353 17.04 7.46 22.66
CA SER A 353 16.38 8.74 22.98
C SER A 353 17.38 9.79 23.49
N LEU A 354 17.48 10.92 22.78
CA LEU A 354 18.25 12.09 23.18
C LEU A 354 17.29 13.28 23.22
N ARG A 355 16.76 13.57 24.40
CA ARG A 355 15.80 14.65 24.57
C ARG A 355 16.51 15.99 24.57
N VAL A 356 16.17 16.83 23.60
CA VAL A 356 16.74 18.17 23.38
C VAL A 356 15.68 19.27 23.31
N LEU A 357 14.41 18.90 23.13
CA LEU A 357 13.27 19.82 23.11
C LEU A 357 12.47 19.77 24.41
N ASP A 358 11.97 20.93 24.81
CA ASP A 358 11.03 21.14 25.91
C ASP A 358 9.62 20.63 25.55
N ASP A 359 8.70 20.70 26.51
CA ASP A 359 7.33 20.17 26.36
C ASP A 359 6.52 20.94 25.29
N ASP A 360 6.93 22.16 24.94
CA ASP A 360 6.35 22.97 23.87
C ASP A 360 7.00 22.72 22.49
N ALA A 361 7.87 21.70 22.37
CA ALA A 361 8.69 21.40 21.19
C ALA A 361 9.67 22.54 20.81
N SER A 362 9.95 23.48 21.70
CA SER A 362 11.04 24.43 21.54
C SER A 362 12.33 23.87 22.13
N GLY A 363 13.48 24.34 21.66
CA GLY A 363 14.77 23.90 22.18
C GLY A 363 15.90 24.82 21.73
N ARG A 364 17.01 24.78 22.47
CA ARG A 364 18.18 25.60 22.16
C ARG A 364 19.13 24.86 21.24
N VAL A 365 19.72 25.58 20.29
CA VAL A 365 20.76 25.04 19.40
C VAL A 365 21.94 24.46 20.18
N SER A 366 22.32 25.09 21.30
CA SER A 366 23.37 24.58 22.20
C SER A 366 23.06 23.17 22.70
N THR A 367 21.82 22.90 23.09
CA THR A 367 21.38 21.58 23.59
C THR A 367 21.47 20.51 22.50
N ILE A 368 21.17 20.88 21.25
CA ILE A 368 21.28 19.98 20.10
C ILE A 368 22.77 19.65 19.83
N ILE A 369 23.64 20.66 19.89
CA ILE A 369 25.09 20.49 19.74
C ILE A 369 25.65 19.60 20.85
N ASP A 370 25.21 19.79 22.11
CA ASP A 370 25.61 18.92 23.23
C ASP A 370 25.20 17.46 23.01
N GLY A 371 24.03 17.23 22.39
CA GLY A 371 23.60 15.89 21.99
C GLY A 371 24.47 15.28 20.90
N ILE A 372 24.87 16.06 19.90
CA ILE A 372 25.81 15.63 18.86
C ILE A 372 27.18 15.28 19.47
N ASP A 373 27.70 16.11 20.36
CA ASP A 373 28.96 15.89 21.07
C ASP A 373 28.91 14.64 21.96
N GLN A 374 27.79 14.39 22.65
CA GLN A 374 27.59 13.15 23.40
C GLN A 374 27.64 11.91 22.49
N VAL A 375 27.07 11.97 21.28
CA VAL A 375 27.18 10.89 20.28
C VAL A 375 28.62 10.72 19.81
N GLN A 376 29.34 11.80 19.53
CA GLN A 376 30.76 11.73 19.15
C GLN A 376 31.60 11.05 20.24
N ARG A 377 31.37 11.38 21.52
CA ARG A 377 32.06 10.73 22.64
C ARG A 377 31.79 9.23 22.72
N TRP A 378 30.54 8.80 22.55
CA TRP A 378 30.22 7.36 22.55
C TRP A 378 30.87 6.63 21.38
N ASN A 379 30.97 7.29 20.23
CA ASN A 379 31.64 6.77 19.05
C ASN A 379 33.17 6.91 19.07
N ASP A 380 33.76 7.36 20.19
CA ASP A 380 35.19 7.64 20.33
C ASP A 380 35.72 8.49 19.15
N PHE A 381 34.95 9.52 18.79
CA PHE A 381 35.25 10.45 17.69
C PHE A 381 35.53 9.75 16.35
N GLY A 382 34.79 8.66 16.07
CA GLY A 382 34.88 7.90 14.83
C GLY A 382 35.82 6.70 14.86
N ARG A 383 36.56 6.48 15.95
CA ARG A 383 37.42 5.30 16.12
C ARG A 383 36.62 4.00 16.28
N ARG A 384 35.41 4.11 16.83
CA ARG A 384 34.49 2.99 16.99
C ARG A 384 33.05 3.45 16.87
N ILE A 385 32.37 3.06 15.79
CA ILE A 385 30.98 3.42 15.59
C ILE A 385 30.08 2.48 16.39
N VAL A 386 29.43 3.02 17.43
CA VAL A 386 28.39 2.32 18.21
C VAL A 386 26.99 2.88 17.94
N VAL A 387 26.89 4.19 17.71
CA VAL A 387 25.70 4.88 17.19
C VAL A 387 25.90 5.09 15.69
N HIS A 388 25.02 4.50 14.89
CA HIS A 388 25.21 4.39 13.44
C HIS A 388 24.55 5.55 12.69
N GLY A 389 23.46 6.08 13.25
CA GLY A 389 22.78 7.22 12.66
C GLY A 389 21.98 8.04 13.66
N LEU A 390 21.58 9.22 13.20
CA LEU A 390 20.92 10.26 13.99
C LEU A 390 19.81 10.91 13.18
N ASN A 391 18.60 10.97 13.74
CA ASN A 391 17.47 11.69 13.15
C ASN A 391 17.26 13.03 13.86
N LEU A 392 17.21 14.12 13.10
CA LEU A 392 16.84 15.46 13.56
C LEU A 392 15.63 15.95 12.79
N SER A 393 14.44 15.78 13.39
CA SER A 393 13.16 16.28 12.87
C SER A 393 12.84 17.67 13.41
N LEU A 394 13.85 18.53 13.44
CA LEU A 394 13.80 19.87 14.02
C LEU A 394 14.60 20.84 13.14
N GLY A 395 14.35 22.14 13.31
CA GLY A 395 15.11 23.17 12.65
C GLY A 395 14.59 24.56 12.96
N TYR A 396 15.36 25.56 12.56
CA TYR A 396 15.01 26.96 12.70
C TYR A 396 15.27 27.70 11.37
N PRO A 397 14.53 28.80 11.11
CA PRO A 397 14.75 29.60 9.91
C PRO A 397 16.21 30.05 9.80
N PHE A 398 16.78 29.90 8.62
CA PHE A 398 18.13 30.37 8.34
C PHE A 398 18.12 31.90 8.15
N GLU A 399 18.84 32.62 9.00
CA GLU A 399 19.04 34.07 8.86
C GLU A 399 20.26 34.37 7.96
N ALA A 400 20.00 34.64 6.68
CA ALA A 400 21.02 34.88 5.66
C ALA A 400 21.93 36.09 5.94
N GLU A 401 21.51 37.02 6.79
CA GLU A 401 22.28 38.21 7.15
C GLU A 401 23.45 37.92 8.11
N TRP A 402 23.38 36.81 8.85
CA TRP A 402 24.30 36.53 9.96
C TRP A 402 25.36 35.47 9.63
N PHE A 403 25.02 34.50 8.77
CA PHE A 403 25.92 33.40 8.42
C PHE A 403 25.83 33.10 6.92
N ALA A 404 26.95 32.74 6.29
CA ALA A 404 26.89 32.09 4.98
C ALA A 404 26.11 30.77 5.12
N CYS A 405 25.29 30.43 4.12
CA CYS A 405 24.37 29.30 4.20
C CYS A 405 25.11 27.97 4.49
N GLY A 406 24.67 27.23 5.51
CA GLY A 406 25.33 26.01 5.99
C GLY A 406 26.54 26.22 6.90
N GLN A 407 26.88 27.46 7.26
CA GLN A 407 27.99 27.78 8.18
C GLN A 407 27.54 28.07 9.62
N SER A 408 26.29 27.77 9.97
CA SER A 408 25.85 27.85 11.35
C SER A 408 26.60 26.83 12.21
N PRO A 409 26.82 27.10 13.51
CA PRO A 409 27.48 26.16 14.40
C PRO A 409 26.86 24.76 14.37
N LEU A 410 25.53 24.70 14.26
CA LEU A 410 24.82 23.42 14.16
C LEU A 410 25.13 22.67 12.87
N CYS A 411 25.13 23.34 11.70
CA CYS A 411 25.47 22.70 10.43
C CYS A 411 26.91 22.17 10.43
N ILE A 412 27.85 22.96 10.97
CA ILE A 412 29.26 22.55 11.07
C ILE A 412 29.42 21.33 11.96
N GLU A 413 28.76 21.29 13.13
CA GLU A 413 28.85 20.12 14.02
C GLU A 413 28.19 18.87 13.44
N ILE A 414 27.12 19.04 12.65
CA ILE A 414 26.51 17.95 11.90
C ILE A 414 27.46 17.41 10.84
N ASP A 415 28.08 18.29 10.05
CA ASP A 415 29.05 17.87 9.02
C ASP A 415 30.27 17.18 9.65
N ARG A 416 30.72 17.61 10.84
CA ARG A 416 31.75 16.91 11.62
C ARG A 416 31.29 15.52 12.08
N LEU A 417 30.07 15.40 12.60
CA LEU A 417 29.50 14.11 13.01
C LEU A 417 29.39 13.16 11.81
N VAL A 418 28.94 13.64 10.65
CA VAL A 418 28.91 12.85 9.42
C VAL A 418 30.30 12.42 9.00
N SER A 419 31.28 13.34 9.04
CA SER A 419 32.67 13.03 8.73
C SER A 419 33.30 11.99 9.67
N SER A 420 32.79 11.87 10.90
CA SER A 420 33.21 10.84 11.86
C SER A 420 32.64 9.45 11.59
N GLY A 421 31.71 9.32 10.62
CA GLY A 421 31.16 8.04 10.16
C GLY A 421 29.68 7.79 10.50
N VAL A 422 29.00 8.75 11.13
CA VAL A 422 27.58 8.62 11.52
C VAL A 422 26.67 9.15 10.42
N VAL A 423 25.60 8.43 10.08
CA VAL A 423 24.62 8.95 9.13
C VAL A 423 23.68 9.94 9.84
N VAL A 424 23.65 11.19 9.39
CA VAL A 424 22.73 12.20 9.94
C VAL A 424 21.64 12.53 8.92
N VAL A 425 20.39 12.39 9.35
CA VAL A 425 19.21 12.67 8.54
C VAL A 425 18.46 13.84 9.17
N VAL A 426 18.19 14.87 8.36
CA VAL A 426 17.60 16.14 8.79
C VAL A 426 16.34 16.46 7.99
N ALA A 427 15.33 17.02 8.64
CA ALA A 427 14.14 17.53 7.96
C ALA A 427 14.47 18.80 7.17
N ALA A 428 13.87 18.98 5.99
CA ALA A 428 14.07 20.19 5.18
C ALA A 428 13.44 21.45 5.81
N GLY A 429 12.40 21.29 6.63
CA GLY A 429 11.59 22.36 7.19
C GLY A 429 10.21 22.49 6.52
N ASN A 430 9.32 23.21 7.19
CA ASN A 430 7.93 23.42 6.76
C ASN A 430 7.67 24.86 6.29
N SER A 431 8.73 25.59 5.88
CA SER A 431 8.69 27.00 5.47
C SER A 431 8.48 27.18 3.96
N GLY A 432 8.11 26.11 3.24
CA GLY A 432 7.95 26.14 1.78
C GLY A 432 6.70 26.87 1.27
N TYR A 433 5.84 27.31 2.19
CA TYR A 433 4.60 28.03 1.93
C TYR A 433 4.42 29.09 3.01
N GLY A 434 4.13 30.33 2.62
CA GLY A 434 3.96 31.41 3.59
C GLY A 434 3.10 32.55 3.04
N TYR A 435 2.99 33.61 3.83
CA TYR A 435 2.18 34.77 3.51
C TYR A 435 3.08 35.99 3.35
N LEU A 436 3.03 36.62 2.18
CA LEU A 436 3.65 37.91 1.96
C LEU A 436 2.61 38.99 2.25
N SER A 437 2.87 39.81 3.26
CA SER A 437 2.05 41.00 3.49
C SER A 437 2.49 42.06 2.49
N THR A 438 1.57 42.48 1.62
CA THR A 438 1.76 43.63 0.74
C THR A 438 0.98 44.80 1.28
N GLU A 439 1.55 46.00 1.16
CA GLU A 439 0.97 47.24 1.69
C GLU A 439 -0.42 47.56 1.07
N TYR A 440 -0.72 47.00 -0.10
CA TYR A 440 -1.93 47.30 -0.88
C TYR A 440 -2.93 46.15 -1.04
N THR A 441 -2.51 44.88 -0.94
CA THR A 441 -3.41 43.72 -1.19
C THR A 441 -3.60 42.80 0.02
N GLY A 442 -3.03 43.17 1.17
CA GLY A 442 -3.04 42.34 2.37
C GLY A 442 -2.08 41.15 2.25
N ALA A 443 -2.30 40.12 3.06
CA ALA A 443 -1.50 38.90 3.06
C ALA A 443 -1.84 38.01 1.86
N VAL A 444 -0.90 37.89 0.91
CA VAL A 444 -0.99 37.01 -0.25
C VAL A 444 -0.23 35.73 0.05
N SER A 445 -0.89 34.59 -0.13
CA SER A 445 -0.29 33.28 0.09
C SER A 445 0.55 32.87 -1.12
N GLN A 446 1.80 32.45 -0.90
CA GLN A 446 2.72 32.08 -1.97
C GLN A 446 3.64 30.93 -1.55
N GLY A 447 4.02 30.09 -2.52
CA GLY A 447 5.12 29.14 -2.36
C GLY A 447 6.47 29.86 -2.29
N ILE A 448 7.26 29.55 -1.27
CA ILE A 448 8.54 30.23 -0.99
C ILE A 448 9.69 29.28 -1.39
N GLY A 449 10.46 29.69 -2.40
CA GLY A 449 11.75 29.07 -2.73
C GLY A 449 12.86 29.54 -1.79
N MET A 450 14.01 28.85 -1.77
CA MET A 450 15.10 29.13 -0.81
C MET A 450 14.64 29.14 0.65
N SER A 451 13.84 28.15 1.02
CA SER A 451 13.18 28.03 2.32
C SER A 451 13.70 26.87 3.18
N ILE A 452 14.83 26.26 2.80
CA ILE A 452 15.48 25.20 3.58
C ILE A 452 15.97 25.81 4.90
N ASN A 453 15.48 25.24 6.00
CA ASN A 453 15.84 25.66 7.35
C ASN A 453 17.19 25.04 7.77
N ASP A 454 17.84 25.62 8.78
CA ASP A 454 18.95 24.96 9.45
C ASP A 454 18.41 23.91 10.43
N PRO A 455 19.00 22.69 10.51
CA PRO A 455 20.24 22.24 9.89
C PRO A 455 20.12 21.60 8.49
N GLY A 456 18.99 21.71 7.82
CA GLY A 456 18.79 21.22 6.45
C GLY A 456 19.79 21.75 5.41
N ASN A 457 20.44 22.88 5.69
CA ASN A 457 21.51 23.46 4.88
C ASN A 457 22.90 22.82 5.10
N ALA A 458 23.06 21.88 6.04
CA ALA A 458 24.31 21.14 6.23
C ALA A 458 24.69 20.37 4.96
N GLU A 459 25.97 20.37 4.59
CA GLU A 459 26.43 19.83 3.31
C GLU A 459 26.34 18.31 3.25
N LEU A 460 26.82 17.65 4.31
CA LEU A 460 27.02 16.21 4.34
C LEU A 460 25.78 15.46 4.85
N ALA A 461 24.91 16.12 5.63
CA ALA A 461 23.66 15.54 6.07
C ALA A 461 22.72 15.17 4.91
N ILE A 462 21.85 14.19 5.14
CA ILE A 462 20.77 13.83 4.22
C ILE A 462 19.54 14.65 4.58
N THR A 463 19.25 15.68 3.78
CA THR A 463 18.10 16.58 3.97
C THR A 463 16.89 16.03 3.23
N VAL A 464 15.77 15.90 3.95
CA VAL A 464 14.59 15.19 3.46
C VAL A 464 13.39 16.14 3.33
N GLY A 465 12.85 16.22 2.11
CA GLY A 465 11.57 16.88 1.84
C GLY A 465 10.37 15.93 1.97
N ALA A 466 9.16 16.50 2.02
CA ALA A 466 7.93 15.74 2.21
C ALA A 466 7.13 15.55 0.91
N THR A 467 6.51 14.38 0.79
CA THR A 467 5.51 14.04 -0.24
C THR A 467 4.29 13.34 0.38
N HIS A 468 3.22 13.21 -0.42
CA HIS A 468 2.03 12.44 -0.05
C HIS A 468 2.35 10.97 0.24
N ARG A 469 1.70 10.40 1.26
CA ARG A 469 1.99 9.04 1.75
C ARG A 469 1.68 7.90 0.81
N THR A 470 0.69 8.03 -0.07
CA THR A 470 0.22 6.94 -0.96
C THR A 470 0.29 7.27 -2.44
N GLU A 471 0.32 8.56 -2.78
CA GLU A 471 0.23 9.03 -4.17
C GLU A 471 1.33 10.06 -4.49
N PRO A 472 2.61 9.73 -4.23
CA PRO A 472 3.71 10.67 -4.44
C PRO A 472 3.87 11.08 -5.91
N HIS A 473 3.56 10.20 -6.86
CA HIS A 473 3.62 10.52 -8.30
C HIS A 473 2.55 11.52 -8.73
N ARG A 474 1.37 11.50 -8.08
CA ARG A 474 0.25 12.39 -8.39
C ARG A 474 0.45 13.77 -7.77
N TYR A 475 0.63 13.81 -6.46
CA TYR A 475 0.73 15.06 -5.70
C TYR A 475 2.12 15.68 -5.74
N GLY A 476 3.17 14.87 -5.88
CA GLY A 476 4.55 15.34 -5.85
C GLY A 476 4.94 15.89 -4.47
N VAL A 477 5.72 16.99 -4.49
CA VAL A 477 6.25 17.62 -3.28
C VAL A 477 5.11 18.32 -2.51
N SER A 478 4.98 18.02 -1.22
CA SER A 478 3.96 18.65 -0.36
C SER A 478 4.17 20.16 -0.29
N TYR A 479 3.07 20.92 -0.27
CA TYR A 479 3.13 22.38 -0.38
C TYR A 479 3.98 23.05 0.72
N PHE A 480 3.87 22.56 1.95
CA PHE A 480 4.61 23.07 3.12
C PHE A 480 6.10 22.71 3.09
N SER A 481 6.50 21.66 2.36
CA SER A 481 7.89 21.21 2.34
C SER A 481 8.78 22.35 1.87
N SER A 482 9.79 22.68 2.67
CA SER A 482 10.82 23.65 2.31
C SER A 482 11.52 23.23 1.02
N LYS A 483 11.84 24.24 0.20
CA LYS A 483 12.34 24.10 -1.17
C LYS A 483 13.67 24.81 -1.28
N GLY A 484 14.62 24.18 -1.94
CA GLY A 484 15.88 24.81 -2.27
C GLY A 484 15.78 25.79 -3.45
N PRO A 485 16.93 26.12 -4.06
CA PRO A 485 18.28 25.77 -3.60
C PRO A 485 18.56 26.38 -2.22
N THR A 486 19.65 25.98 -1.56
CA THR A 486 20.11 26.68 -0.36
C THR A 486 20.46 28.14 -0.71
N GLY A 487 20.60 29.02 0.30
CA GLY A 487 20.91 30.43 0.08
C GLY A 487 22.25 30.67 -0.66
N ASP A 488 23.16 29.70 -0.64
CA ASP A 488 24.44 29.70 -1.36
C ASP A 488 24.42 28.91 -2.69
N GLY A 489 23.26 28.41 -3.12
CA GLY A 489 23.05 27.77 -4.42
C GLY A 489 23.28 26.25 -4.47
N ARG A 490 23.57 25.58 -3.35
CA ARG A 490 23.66 24.11 -3.29
C ARG A 490 22.27 23.49 -3.50
N SER A 491 22.25 22.31 -4.12
CA SER A 491 21.02 21.56 -4.32
C SER A 491 20.56 20.88 -3.03
N LYS A 492 19.44 21.34 -2.49
CA LYS A 492 18.71 20.73 -1.37
C LYS A 492 17.19 20.84 -1.64
N PRO A 493 16.34 19.95 -1.10
CA PRO A 493 16.65 18.76 -0.32
C PRO A 493 17.41 17.70 -1.14
N ASP A 494 17.99 16.70 -0.49
CA ASP A 494 18.69 15.61 -1.19
C ASP A 494 17.70 14.59 -1.76
N VAL A 495 16.64 14.27 -1.01
CA VAL A 495 15.62 13.27 -1.36
C VAL A 495 14.25 13.65 -0.77
N LEU A 496 13.21 12.94 -1.22
CA LEU A 496 11.86 13.00 -0.66
C LEU A 496 11.49 11.70 0.05
N ALA A 497 10.63 11.84 1.06
CA ALA A 497 9.94 10.72 1.68
C ALA A 497 8.50 11.10 2.10
N PRO A 498 7.63 10.12 2.36
CA PRO A 498 6.28 10.36 2.89
C PRO A 498 6.29 11.25 4.14
N GLY A 499 5.66 12.42 4.07
CA GLY A 499 5.57 13.36 5.18
C GLY A 499 4.18 13.94 5.41
N GLU A 500 3.20 13.61 4.56
CA GLU A 500 1.82 14.09 4.70
C GLU A 500 0.92 12.96 5.18
N ARG A 501 0.12 13.27 6.21
CA ARG A 501 -0.85 12.36 6.82
C ARG A 501 -0.21 11.04 7.25
N ILE A 502 0.89 11.11 7.99
CA ILE A 502 1.61 9.93 8.47
C ILE A 502 1.00 9.49 9.80
N ILE A 503 0.53 8.25 9.84
CA ILE A 503 0.09 7.60 11.07
C ILE A 503 1.32 7.06 11.81
N SER A 504 1.51 7.48 13.06
CA SER A 504 2.54 6.95 13.95
C SER A 504 2.11 7.06 15.42
N CYS A 505 2.98 6.67 16.34
CA CYS A 505 2.71 6.53 17.77
C CYS A 505 2.20 7.85 18.39
N ALA A 506 1.17 7.75 19.22
CA ALA A 506 0.68 8.86 20.03
C ALA A 506 1.22 8.72 21.46
N SER A 507 1.82 9.78 22.02
CA SER A 507 2.32 9.75 23.40
C SER A 507 1.20 9.57 24.41
N ALA A 508 1.53 9.03 25.60
CA ALA A 508 0.61 8.89 26.73
C ALA A 508 -0.20 10.17 27.00
N GLN A 509 0.43 11.35 26.97
CA GLN A 509 -0.27 12.62 27.19
C GLN A 509 -1.24 12.96 26.04
N SER A 510 -0.83 12.75 24.79
CA SER A 510 -1.74 12.91 23.63
C SER A 510 -2.97 12.01 23.79
N ARG A 511 -2.81 10.78 24.28
CA ARG A 511 -3.90 9.80 24.49
C ARG A 511 -4.88 10.19 25.60
N VAL A 512 -4.48 11.10 26.49
CA VAL A 512 -5.29 11.59 27.63
C VAL A 512 -5.94 12.94 27.31
N ASP A 513 -5.33 13.77 26.45
CA ASP A 513 -5.87 15.08 26.08
C ASP A 513 -7.07 14.92 25.12
N GLN A 514 -8.27 14.96 25.70
CA GLN A 514 -9.57 14.80 25.03
C GLN A 514 -9.94 15.96 24.09
N THR A 515 -9.09 17.00 24.03
CA THR A 515 -9.22 18.16 23.16
C THR A 515 -8.22 18.04 22.01
N LEU A 516 -8.40 17.02 21.19
CA LEU A 516 -7.91 17.05 19.81
C LEU A 516 -8.72 18.10 19.02
N ALA A 517 -8.69 19.36 19.45
CA ALA A 517 -9.34 20.48 18.78
C ALA A 517 -8.82 20.52 17.33
N PRO A 518 -9.67 20.38 16.32
CA PRO A 518 -9.27 20.58 14.94
C PRO A 518 -8.85 22.03 14.74
N ALA A 519 -7.86 22.27 13.89
CA ALA A 519 -7.54 23.60 13.39
C ALA A 519 -8.70 24.10 12.52
N GLY A 520 -9.77 24.58 13.16
CA GLY A 520 -11.01 24.93 12.46
C GLY A 520 -12.29 24.91 13.30
N GLY A 521 -12.24 24.60 14.60
CA GLY A 521 -13.39 24.77 15.51
C GLY A 521 -14.50 23.71 15.39
N ALA A 522 -14.25 22.58 14.72
CA ALA A 522 -15.13 21.42 14.80
C ALA A 522 -15.14 20.79 16.22
N PRO A 523 -16.27 20.19 16.65
CA PRO A 523 -16.38 19.61 17.99
C PRO A 523 -15.39 18.46 18.19
N PRO A 524 -14.74 18.36 19.37
CA PRO A 524 -13.81 17.27 19.66
C PRO A 524 -14.54 15.92 19.62
N LEU A 525 -13.91 14.93 18.98
CA LEU A 525 -14.38 13.56 19.01
C LEU A 525 -14.26 13.05 20.45
N ALA A 526 -15.39 12.72 21.10
CA ALA A 526 -15.42 12.16 22.45
C ALA A 526 -14.96 10.70 22.45
N LEU A 527 -13.65 10.48 22.28
CA LEU A 527 -13.02 9.18 22.49
C LEU A 527 -12.72 9.00 23.98
N ALA A 528 -12.93 7.80 24.52
CA ALA A 528 -12.50 7.48 25.87
C ALA A 528 -10.98 7.69 26.02
N ALA A 529 -10.52 8.18 27.18
CA ALA A 529 -9.09 8.36 27.43
C ALA A 529 -8.34 7.03 27.20
N GLY A 530 -7.28 7.05 26.40
CA GLY A 530 -6.52 5.85 26.02
C GLY A 530 -7.11 5.02 24.86
N ALA A 531 -8.24 5.43 24.26
CA ALA A 531 -8.92 4.66 23.20
C ALA A 531 -8.14 4.55 21.88
N TYR A 532 -7.12 5.38 21.68
CA TYR A 532 -6.25 5.31 20.52
C TYR A 532 -4.79 5.21 20.95
N THR A 533 -3.98 4.58 20.08
CA THR A 533 -2.55 4.35 20.29
C THR A 533 -1.72 5.08 19.22
N TYR A 534 -2.33 5.44 18.09
CA TYR A 534 -1.66 6.09 16.97
C TYR A 534 -2.39 7.39 16.57
N LYS A 535 -1.66 8.36 16.04
CA LYS A 535 -2.22 9.61 15.50
C LYS A 535 -1.62 9.93 14.14
N GLU A 536 -2.42 10.59 13.31
CA GLU A 536 -1.98 11.15 12.04
C GLU A 536 -1.34 12.53 12.25
N ASP A 537 -0.18 12.76 11.65
CA ASP A 537 0.51 14.06 11.63
C ASP A 537 1.15 14.34 10.26
N SER A 538 1.44 15.61 9.96
CA SER A 538 2.03 16.04 8.69
C SER A 538 3.20 17.01 8.89
N GLY A 539 4.31 16.74 8.22
CA GLY A 539 5.49 17.58 8.24
C GLY A 539 6.70 16.90 7.61
N THR A 540 7.73 17.69 7.29
CA THR A 540 9.05 17.13 6.96
C THR A 540 9.67 16.38 8.14
N SER A 541 9.22 16.69 9.36
CA SER A 541 9.49 15.93 10.59
C SER A 541 9.07 14.47 10.53
N MET A 542 8.08 14.12 9.69
CA MET A 542 7.65 12.74 9.46
C MET A 542 8.36 12.13 8.25
N ALA A 543 8.85 12.94 7.30
CA ALA A 543 9.61 12.45 6.15
C ALA A 543 11.03 12.01 6.53
N ALA A 544 11.75 12.81 7.33
CA ALA A 544 13.09 12.49 7.83
C ALA A 544 13.18 11.10 8.51
N PRO A 545 12.29 10.70 9.43
CA PRO A 545 12.36 9.39 10.06
C PRO A 545 12.08 8.24 9.10
N HIS A 546 11.32 8.42 8.01
CA HIS A 546 11.21 7.37 6.99
C HIS A 546 12.60 7.08 6.38
N VAL A 547 13.36 8.12 6.04
CA VAL A 547 14.71 7.98 5.49
C VAL A 547 15.68 7.41 6.53
N SER A 548 15.62 7.88 7.78
CA SER A 548 16.39 7.32 8.88
C SER A 548 16.18 5.82 9.06
N GLY A 549 14.91 5.39 9.08
CA GLY A 549 14.59 3.98 9.28
C GLY A 549 14.94 3.10 8.08
N ILE A 550 14.75 3.54 6.83
CA ILE A 550 15.21 2.74 5.69
C ILE A 550 16.73 2.62 5.63
N ILE A 551 17.48 3.65 6.05
CA ILE A 551 18.94 3.56 6.14
C ILE A 551 19.35 2.61 7.27
N ALA A 552 18.70 2.66 8.43
CA ALA A 552 18.93 1.71 9.51
C ALA A 552 18.65 0.26 9.05
N ALA A 553 17.56 0.04 8.32
CA ALA A 553 17.22 -1.24 7.71
C ALA A 553 18.30 -1.69 6.71
N PHE A 554 18.74 -0.80 5.81
CA PHE A 554 19.82 -1.06 4.86
C PHE A 554 21.13 -1.46 5.57
N LEU A 555 21.58 -0.69 6.56
CA LEU A 555 22.83 -0.98 7.28
C LEU A 555 22.78 -2.30 8.05
N SER A 556 21.59 -2.76 8.46
CA SER A 556 21.45 -4.06 9.15
C SER A 556 21.82 -5.26 8.28
N ILE A 557 21.63 -5.15 6.95
CA ILE A 557 21.96 -6.20 5.98
C ILE A 557 23.23 -5.92 5.17
N ARG A 558 23.66 -4.65 5.13
CA ARG A 558 24.84 -4.16 4.41
C ARG A 558 25.77 -3.42 5.37
N GLN A 559 26.33 -4.19 6.32
CA GLN A 559 27.15 -3.67 7.43
C GLN A 559 28.49 -3.07 6.95
N GLU A 560 28.94 -3.40 5.74
CA GLU A 560 30.12 -2.84 5.09
C GLU A 560 30.06 -1.32 4.87
N TYR A 561 28.84 -0.73 4.87
CA TYR A 561 28.63 0.71 4.75
C TYR A 561 28.56 1.44 6.10
N ILE A 562 28.64 0.72 7.23
CA ILE A 562 28.74 1.36 8.55
C ILE A 562 30.04 2.18 8.60
N GLY A 563 29.94 3.44 9.03
CA GLY A 563 31.06 4.38 9.01
C GLY A 563 31.28 5.10 7.68
N ARG A 564 30.46 4.83 6.65
CA ARG A 564 30.59 5.41 5.30
C ARG A 564 29.36 6.22 4.88
N PRO A 565 28.98 7.28 5.62
CA PRO A 565 27.73 8.00 5.37
C PRO A 565 27.70 8.68 3.99
N GLY A 566 28.84 9.10 3.44
CA GLY A 566 28.91 9.64 2.08
C GLY A 566 28.50 8.63 1.00
N GLU A 567 28.93 7.37 1.13
CA GLU A 567 28.52 6.30 0.22
C GLU A 567 27.04 5.96 0.39
N VAL A 568 26.54 5.92 1.63
CA VAL A 568 25.11 5.73 1.92
C VAL A 568 24.27 6.84 1.26
N LYS A 569 24.66 8.11 1.44
CA LYS A 569 24.00 9.25 0.80
C LYS A 569 24.02 9.13 -0.73
N ALA A 570 25.13 8.72 -1.32
CA ALA A 570 25.27 8.52 -2.76
C ALA A 570 24.35 7.39 -3.29
N ILE A 571 24.25 6.26 -2.58
CA ILE A 571 23.34 5.16 -2.94
C ILE A 571 21.90 5.65 -2.93
N PHE A 572 21.43 6.22 -1.82
CA PHE A 572 20.02 6.62 -1.68
C PHE A 572 19.62 7.76 -2.63
N THR A 573 20.53 8.68 -2.93
CA THR A 573 20.28 9.71 -3.96
C THR A 573 20.36 9.13 -5.37
N GLY A 574 21.28 8.21 -5.65
CA GLY A 574 21.43 7.58 -6.96
C GLY A 574 20.30 6.60 -7.33
N THR A 575 19.64 6.01 -6.32
CA THR A 575 18.55 5.04 -6.54
C THR A 575 17.15 5.60 -6.36
N ALA A 576 17.02 6.88 -5.95
CA ALA A 576 15.74 7.55 -5.76
C ALA A 576 14.91 7.56 -7.06
N THR A 577 13.59 7.47 -6.89
CA THR A 577 12.63 7.51 -8.00
C THR A 577 12.26 8.95 -8.30
N ASP A 578 12.66 9.43 -9.47
CA ASP A 578 12.31 10.77 -9.96
C ASP A 578 10.77 10.93 -10.08
N LEU A 579 10.22 11.94 -9.39
CA LEU A 579 8.81 12.31 -9.44
C LEU A 579 8.51 13.34 -10.54
N ARG A 580 9.50 13.68 -11.38
CA ARG A 580 9.44 14.66 -12.47
C ARG A 580 9.03 16.05 -12.02
N ARG A 581 9.57 16.48 -10.87
CA ARG A 581 9.38 17.83 -10.30
C ARG A 581 10.69 18.61 -10.36
N ASP A 582 10.64 19.88 -10.01
CA ASP A 582 11.84 20.71 -9.96
C ASP A 582 12.88 20.09 -9.02
N ARG A 583 14.14 20.01 -9.46
CA ARG A 583 15.23 19.37 -8.71
C ARG A 583 15.44 20.03 -7.34
N ASN A 584 15.22 21.33 -7.22
CA ASN A 584 15.33 22.04 -5.95
C ASN A 584 14.16 21.74 -5.00
N PHE A 585 13.10 21.07 -5.47
CA PHE A 585 11.94 20.74 -4.66
C PHE A 585 11.96 19.26 -4.28
N GLN A 586 12.33 18.37 -5.22
CA GLN A 586 12.37 16.93 -4.99
C GLN A 586 13.75 16.35 -4.68
N GLY A 587 14.83 17.11 -4.84
CA GLY A 587 16.18 16.57 -4.80
C GLY A 587 16.38 15.52 -5.89
N ALA A 588 16.87 14.34 -5.51
CA ALA A 588 16.99 13.18 -6.39
C ALA A 588 15.68 12.40 -6.60
N GLY A 589 14.62 12.74 -5.85
CA GLY A 589 13.30 12.09 -5.93
C GLY A 589 12.94 11.29 -4.68
N LEU A 590 11.95 10.41 -4.81
CA LEU A 590 11.43 9.59 -3.72
C LEU A 590 12.36 8.43 -3.40
N VAL A 591 12.73 8.29 -2.13
CA VAL A 591 13.56 7.16 -1.66
C VAL A 591 12.91 5.80 -1.89
N ASP A 592 13.73 4.80 -2.21
CA ASP A 592 13.31 3.43 -2.49
C ASP A 592 14.34 2.45 -1.90
N LEU A 593 13.97 1.79 -0.81
CA LEU A 593 14.87 0.87 -0.11
C LEU A 593 15.21 -0.36 -0.96
N MET A 594 14.27 -0.90 -1.73
CA MET A 594 14.52 -2.08 -2.56
C MET A 594 15.54 -1.77 -3.66
N ARG A 595 15.43 -0.62 -4.31
CA ARG A 595 16.42 -0.20 -5.31
C ARG A 595 17.77 0.09 -4.68
N ALA A 596 17.81 0.70 -3.50
CA ALA A 596 19.06 0.92 -2.75
C ALA A 596 19.79 -0.41 -2.48
N ILE A 597 19.07 -1.41 -1.96
CA ILE A 597 19.63 -2.75 -1.69
C ILE A 597 20.12 -3.45 -2.96
N GLN A 598 19.37 -3.34 -4.06
CA GLN A 598 19.72 -3.99 -5.33
C GLN A 598 20.86 -3.31 -6.09
N SER A 599 21.18 -2.06 -5.75
CA SER A 599 22.24 -1.32 -6.42
C SER A 599 23.66 -1.71 -5.99
N VAL A 600 23.78 -2.50 -4.90
CA VAL A 600 25.05 -2.85 -4.25
C VAL A 600 25.31 -4.35 -4.15
#